data_AF-A0A7C5TDI0-F1
#
_entry.id   AF-A0A7C5TDI0-F1
#
_cell.length_a   1.000
_cell.length_b   1.000
_cell.length_c   1.000
_cell.angle_alpha   90.00
_cell.angle_beta   90.00
_cell.angle_gamma   90.00
#
_symmetry.space_group_name_H-M   'P 1'
#
loop_
_entity.id
_entity.type
_entity.pdbx_description
1 polymer ?
#
loop_
_entity_poly.entity_id
_entity_poly.type
_entity_poly.pdbx_seq_one_letter_code
_entity_poly.pdbx_strand_id
1 'polypeptide(L)'
;MASVIKSMQVLVDDVGSFPLPDFVERKAFEKAYAMARARIVEGKDPKDDEFLLRNFHNVVKASFMAKCKAGLDVVNYPQHYDIRRQFTEVIHKAMERGTYIVDYRDAVIPEVAVIKSEARRLCEELDAERIPLRVCVTGPFELYLAMVGTTA
;
A
#
# COMPACT_ATOMS: atom_id res chain seq x y z
N MET A 1 -46.13 -4.94 -10.83
CA MET A 1 -44.93 -4.18 -10.46
C MET A 1 -43.81 -5.18 -10.22
N ALA A 2 -42.96 -5.40 -11.22
CA ALA A 2 -41.88 -6.37 -11.13
C ALA A 2 -40.81 -5.84 -10.15
N SER A 3 -40.65 -6.57 -9.04
CA SER A 3 -39.50 -6.47 -8.16
C SER A 3 -38.24 -6.74 -8.98
N VAL A 4 -37.47 -5.70 -9.26
CA VAL A 4 -36.15 -5.84 -9.87
C VAL A 4 -35.26 -6.48 -8.81
N ILE A 5 -35.07 -7.79 -8.93
CA ILE A 5 -33.94 -8.48 -8.33
C ILE A 5 -32.70 -7.74 -8.86
N LYS A 6 -32.11 -6.89 -8.03
CA LYS A 6 -30.82 -6.28 -8.31
C LYS A 6 -29.88 -7.46 -8.50
N SER A 7 -29.49 -7.75 -9.74
CA SER A 7 -28.55 -8.83 -10.02
C SER A 7 -27.33 -8.57 -9.15
N MET A 8 -26.93 -9.55 -8.32
CA MET A 8 -25.64 -9.46 -7.65
C MET A 8 -24.59 -9.47 -8.77
N GLN A 9 -24.09 -8.28 -9.10
CA GLN A 9 -23.00 -8.13 -10.04
C GLN A 9 -21.77 -8.77 -9.38
N VAL A 10 -21.26 -9.82 -10.00
CA VAL A 10 -20.00 -10.43 -9.59
C VAL A 10 -18.90 -9.40 -9.83
N LEU A 11 -18.14 -9.10 -8.78
CA LEU A 11 -16.98 -8.21 -8.87
C LEU A 11 -15.72 -9.07 -9.00
N VAL A 12 -14.80 -8.62 -9.84
CA VAL A 12 -13.48 -9.22 -10.03
C VAL A 12 -12.45 -8.34 -9.30
N ASP A 13 -11.70 -8.97 -8.41
CA ASP A 13 -10.59 -8.33 -7.69
C ASP A 13 -9.29 -9.11 -7.88
N ASP A 14 -8.22 -8.58 -7.28
CA ASP A 14 -6.98 -9.31 -7.10
C ASP A 14 -6.62 -9.50 -5.62
N VAL A 15 -5.82 -10.53 -5.36
CA VAL A 15 -5.50 -10.98 -4.00
C VAL A 15 -4.50 -10.05 -3.31
N GLY A 16 -3.57 -9.45 -4.06
CA GLY A 16 -2.54 -8.59 -3.48
C GLY A 16 -1.42 -8.19 -4.44
N SER A 17 -0.21 -8.62 -4.08
CA SER A 17 1.04 -8.09 -4.63
C SER A 17 1.15 -8.09 -6.14
N PHE A 18 1.69 -7.01 -6.65
CA PHE A 18 2.11 -6.83 -8.03
C PHE A 18 3.63 -6.98 -8.11
N PRO A 19 4.18 -7.58 -9.18
CA PRO A 19 5.63 -7.71 -9.31
C PRO A 19 6.28 -6.33 -9.33
N LEU A 20 7.36 -6.18 -8.57
CA LEU A 20 8.21 -5.00 -8.68
C LEU A 20 8.79 -4.96 -10.11
N PRO A 21 8.72 -3.82 -10.82
CA PRO A 21 9.27 -3.75 -12.18
C PRO A 21 10.76 -4.07 -12.21
N ASP A 22 11.21 -4.83 -13.21
CA ASP A 22 12.60 -5.35 -13.31
C ASP A 22 13.68 -4.26 -13.30
N PHE A 23 13.34 -3.05 -13.76
CA PHE A 23 14.26 -1.91 -13.77
C PHE A 23 14.38 -1.21 -12.41
N VAL A 24 13.61 -1.62 -11.40
CA VAL A 24 13.64 -1.07 -10.04
C VAL A 24 14.44 -2.00 -9.14
N GLU A 25 15.57 -1.51 -8.64
CA GLU A 25 16.38 -2.28 -7.68
C GLU A 25 15.61 -2.44 -6.35
N ARG A 26 15.49 -3.70 -5.87
CA ARG A 26 14.78 -4.02 -4.62
C ARG A 26 15.26 -3.19 -3.43
N LYS A 27 16.57 -3.11 -3.22
CA LYS A 27 17.16 -2.35 -2.08
C LYS A 27 16.87 -0.86 -2.16
N ALA A 28 16.88 -0.29 -3.37
CA ALA A 28 16.55 1.11 -3.59
C ALA A 28 15.08 1.38 -3.25
N PHE A 29 14.16 0.51 -3.69
CA PHE A 29 12.74 0.62 -3.34
C PHE A 29 12.51 0.50 -1.84
N GLU A 30 13.12 -0.47 -1.15
CA GLU A 30 12.95 -0.65 0.30
C GLU A 30 13.47 0.55 1.09
N LYS A 31 14.62 1.09 0.71
CA LYS A 31 15.16 2.33 1.30
C LYS A 31 14.20 3.51 1.06
N ALA A 32 13.70 3.66 -0.17
CA ALA A 32 12.78 4.72 -0.53
C ALA A 32 11.43 4.59 0.21
N TYR A 33 10.92 3.36 0.40
CA TYR A 33 9.71 3.10 1.17
C TYR A 33 9.87 3.55 2.63
N ALA A 34 10.97 3.17 3.30
CA ALA A 34 11.23 3.56 4.69
C ALA A 34 11.35 5.08 4.85
N MET A 35 12.08 5.74 3.94
CA MET A 35 12.21 7.20 3.90
C MET A 35 10.88 7.90 3.60
N ALA A 36 10.08 7.37 2.67
CA ALA A 36 8.75 7.90 2.36
C ALA A 36 7.81 7.79 3.57
N ARG A 37 7.83 6.66 4.29
CA ARG A 37 7.10 6.52 5.55
C ARG A 37 7.48 7.63 6.53
N ALA A 38 8.77 7.83 6.78
CA ALA A 38 9.23 8.86 7.72
C ALA A 38 8.73 10.26 7.34
N ARG A 39 8.82 10.63 6.05
CA ARG A 39 8.30 11.92 5.56
C ARG A 39 6.79 12.05 5.72
N ILE A 40 6.02 11.02 5.38
CA ILE A 40 4.56 11.03 5.53
C ILE A 40 4.16 11.21 7.00
N VAL A 41 4.85 10.50 7.92
CA VAL A 41 4.65 10.64 9.38
C VAL A 41 4.95 12.08 9.85
N GLU A 42 5.95 12.73 9.26
CA GLU A 42 6.29 14.14 9.50
C GLU A 42 5.36 15.15 8.80
N GLY A 43 4.37 14.68 8.03
CA GLY A 43 3.48 15.54 7.25
C GLY A 43 4.12 16.19 6.02
N LYS A 44 5.25 15.65 5.55
CA LYS A 44 5.97 16.12 4.35
C LYS A 44 5.57 15.29 3.13
N ASP A 45 5.52 15.91 1.95
CA ASP A 45 5.29 15.19 0.70
C ASP A 45 6.56 14.40 0.31
N PRO A 46 6.47 13.08 0.04
CA PRO A 46 7.57 12.31 -0.54
C PRO A 46 8.01 12.82 -1.92
N LYS A 47 7.15 13.52 -2.67
CA LYS A 47 7.47 14.04 -4.01
C LYS A 47 8.52 15.16 -4.01
N ASP A 48 8.75 15.80 -2.86
CA ASP A 48 9.77 16.85 -2.72
C ASP A 48 11.21 16.29 -2.76
N ASP A 49 11.37 14.98 -2.68
CA ASP A 49 12.66 14.29 -2.72
C ASP A 49 12.77 13.47 -4.02
N GLU A 50 13.75 13.80 -4.86
CA GLU A 50 13.93 13.16 -6.18
C GLU A 50 14.14 11.65 -6.08
N PHE A 51 14.86 11.20 -5.04
CA PHE A 51 15.10 9.76 -4.82
C PHE A 51 13.78 9.05 -4.48
N LEU A 52 12.93 9.64 -3.65
CA LEU A 52 11.60 9.11 -3.33
C LEU A 52 10.64 9.17 -4.51
N LEU A 53 10.65 10.28 -5.25
CA LEU A 53 9.85 10.45 -6.45
C LEU A 53 10.12 9.32 -7.46
N ARG A 54 11.40 9.06 -7.73
CA ARG A 54 11.84 8.06 -8.72
C ARG A 54 11.66 6.63 -8.23
N ASN A 55 12.14 6.31 -7.03
CA ASN A 55 12.28 4.92 -6.58
C ASN A 55 11.09 4.41 -5.76
N PHE A 56 10.13 5.28 -5.42
CA PHE A 56 8.93 4.88 -4.66
C PHE A 56 7.65 5.42 -5.29
N HIS A 57 7.45 6.75 -5.34
CA HIS A 57 6.19 7.35 -5.78
C HIS A 57 5.79 6.92 -7.20
N ASN A 58 6.69 7.12 -8.18
CA ASN A 58 6.40 6.79 -9.57
C ASN A 58 6.25 5.28 -9.80
N VAL A 59 7.00 4.45 -9.05
CA VAL A 59 6.90 2.98 -9.11
C VAL A 59 5.53 2.51 -8.63
N VAL A 60 5.08 3.01 -7.47
CA VAL A 60 3.76 2.68 -6.90
C VAL A 60 2.65 3.15 -7.84
N LYS A 61 2.71 4.41 -8.30
CA LYS A 61 1.71 4.98 -9.22
C LYS A 61 1.62 4.17 -10.51
N ALA A 62 2.76 3.89 -11.16
CA ALA A 62 2.78 3.14 -12.42
C ALA A 62 2.23 1.72 -12.25
N SER A 63 2.58 1.05 -11.15
CA SER A 63 2.11 -0.31 -10.86
C SER A 63 0.60 -0.33 -10.56
N PHE A 64 0.11 0.62 -9.76
CA PHE A 64 -1.31 0.73 -9.48
C PHE A 64 -2.11 1.04 -10.75
N MET A 65 -1.61 1.96 -11.58
CA MET A 65 -2.22 2.27 -12.89
C MET A 65 -2.28 1.04 -13.81
N ALA A 66 -1.22 0.23 -13.83
CA ALA A 66 -1.22 -1.03 -14.59
C ALA A 66 -2.31 -2.00 -14.09
N LYS A 67 -2.49 -2.13 -12.77
CA LYS A 67 -3.57 -2.94 -12.19
C LYS A 67 -4.97 -2.39 -12.53
N CYS A 68 -5.18 -1.07 -12.46
CA CYS A 68 -6.44 -0.45 -12.87
C CYS A 68 -6.78 -0.74 -14.33
N LYS A 69 -5.78 -0.67 -15.22
CA LYS A 69 -5.95 -0.92 -16.66
C LYS A 69 -6.13 -2.40 -17.01
N ALA A 70 -5.99 -3.32 -16.05
CA ALA A 70 -6.22 -4.74 -16.26
C ALA A 70 -7.71 -5.13 -16.30
N GLY A 71 -8.63 -4.18 -16.01
CA GLY A 71 -10.07 -4.41 -16.05
C GLY A 71 -10.64 -5.02 -14.76
N LEU A 72 -9.97 -4.85 -13.63
CA LEU A 72 -10.48 -5.24 -12.30
C LEU A 72 -11.55 -4.26 -11.82
N ASP A 73 -12.60 -4.76 -11.17
CA ASP A 73 -13.64 -3.94 -10.55
C ASP A 73 -13.17 -3.31 -9.23
N VAL A 74 -12.35 -4.06 -8.47
CA VAL A 74 -11.75 -3.61 -7.22
C VAL A 74 -10.26 -3.91 -7.26
N VAL A 75 -9.45 -2.85 -7.20
CA VAL A 75 -8.01 -2.94 -7.37
C VAL A 75 -7.33 -2.96 -6.00
N ASN A 76 -6.33 -3.81 -5.79
CA ASN A 76 -5.47 -3.73 -4.61
C ASN A 76 -4.29 -2.76 -4.83
N TYR A 77 -3.72 -2.23 -3.75
CA TYR A 77 -2.45 -1.51 -3.86
C TYR A 77 -1.32 -2.48 -4.27
N PRO A 78 -0.21 -1.99 -4.87
CA PRO A 78 0.81 -2.87 -5.45
C PRO A 78 1.49 -3.81 -4.46
N GLN A 79 1.59 -3.47 -3.17
CA GLN A 79 2.26 -4.28 -2.13
C GLN A 79 3.69 -4.68 -2.53
N HIS A 80 4.47 -3.70 -2.98
CA HIS A 80 5.87 -3.89 -3.35
C HIS A 80 6.79 -4.07 -2.13
N TYR A 81 6.35 -3.64 -0.95
CA TYR A 81 7.08 -3.84 0.30
C TYR A 81 6.69 -5.14 1.00
N ASP A 82 7.59 -5.69 1.81
CA ASP A 82 7.28 -6.88 2.61
C ASP A 82 6.09 -6.59 3.54
N ILE A 83 5.01 -7.33 3.32
CA ILE A 83 3.73 -7.10 3.99
C ILE A 83 3.79 -7.38 5.50
N ARG A 84 4.78 -8.14 6.00
CA ARG A 84 5.00 -8.32 7.44
C ARG A 84 5.76 -7.13 7.99
N ARG A 85 6.89 -6.77 7.37
CA ARG A 85 7.72 -5.61 7.76
C ARG A 85 6.92 -4.32 7.81
N GLN A 86 5.98 -4.13 6.88
CA GLN A 86 5.06 -2.99 6.86
C GLN A 86 4.35 -2.73 8.22
N PHE A 87 4.04 -3.79 8.97
CA PHE A 87 3.38 -3.70 10.27
C PHE A 87 4.37 -3.92 11.42
N THR A 88 5.32 -4.85 11.31
CA THR A 88 6.25 -5.14 12.42
C THR A 88 7.21 -3.99 12.69
N GLU A 89 7.65 -3.24 11.69
CA GLU A 89 8.58 -2.11 11.88
C GLU A 89 7.99 -1.01 12.78
N VAL A 90 6.69 -0.73 12.67
CA VAL A 90 6.03 0.27 13.54
C VAL A 90 5.73 -0.26 14.94
N ILE A 91 5.46 -1.57 15.06
CA ILE A 91 5.32 -2.22 16.37
C ILE A 91 6.67 -2.19 17.10
N HIS A 92 7.77 -2.54 16.42
CA HIS A 92 9.11 -2.46 16.99
C HIS A 92 9.48 -1.03 17.41
N LYS A 93 9.17 -0.02 16.59
CA LYS A 93 9.35 1.39 16.96
C LYS A 93 8.60 1.78 18.25
N ALA A 94 7.41 1.23 18.46
CA ALA A 94 6.67 1.42 19.72
C ALA A 94 7.39 0.71 20.89
N MET A 95 7.85 -0.53 20.67
CA MET A 95 8.55 -1.33 21.68
C MET A 95 9.87 -0.69 22.12
N GLU A 96 10.62 -0.09 21.20
CA GLU A 96 11.84 0.67 21.49
C GLU A 96 11.58 1.86 22.42
N ARG A 97 10.35 2.39 22.43
CA ARG A 97 9.90 3.42 23.37
C ARG A 97 9.34 2.85 24.69
N GLY A 98 9.37 1.53 24.86
CA GLY A 98 8.86 0.83 26.04
C GLY A 98 7.35 0.62 26.05
N THR A 99 6.67 0.62 24.88
CA THR A 99 5.22 0.41 24.78
C THR A 99 4.85 -0.53 23.63
N TYR A 100 3.68 -1.17 23.70
CA TYR A 100 3.11 -1.93 22.58
C TYR A 100 2.05 -1.15 21.81
N ILE A 101 1.80 0.10 22.20
CA ILE A 101 0.79 0.96 21.56
C ILE A 101 1.46 1.79 20.48
N VAL A 102 1.15 1.46 19.22
CA VAL A 102 1.58 2.24 18.06
C VAL A 102 0.82 3.57 18.03
N ASP A 103 1.54 4.67 17.85
CA ASP A 103 0.94 5.99 17.66
C ASP A 103 0.18 6.00 16.32
N TYR A 104 -1.04 6.56 16.31
CA TYR A 104 -1.85 6.65 15.11
C TYR A 104 -1.12 7.33 13.94
N ARG A 105 -0.24 8.29 14.24
CA ARG A 105 0.56 8.97 13.20
C ARG A 105 1.55 8.02 12.51
N ASP A 106 1.99 6.97 13.19
CA ASP A 106 2.95 5.99 12.67
C ASP A 106 2.23 4.85 11.90
N ALA A 107 0.90 4.71 12.06
CA ALA A 107 0.07 3.67 11.43
C ALA A 107 -0.24 3.97 9.95
N VAL A 108 0.80 4.14 9.14
CA VAL A 108 0.73 4.52 7.73
C VAL A 108 1.13 3.34 6.83
N ILE A 109 0.37 3.13 5.75
CA ILE A 109 0.77 2.33 4.59
C ILE A 109 1.21 3.29 3.48
N PRO A 110 2.52 3.49 3.26
CA PRO A 110 3.04 4.48 2.31
C PRO A 110 2.47 4.35 0.89
N GLU A 111 2.31 3.12 0.38
CA GLU A 111 1.78 2.92 -0.98
C GLU A 111 0.33 3.40 -1.11
N VAL A 112 -0.50 3.16 -0.09
CA VAL A 112 -1.88 3.65 -0.03
C VAL A 112 -1.91 5.17 0.09
N ALA A 113 -0.96 5.77 0.82
CA ALA A 113 -0.84 7.22 0.91
C ALA A 113 -0.52 7.86 -0.46
N VAL A 114 0.38 7.24 -1.24
CA VAL A 114 0.67 7.66 -2.63
C VAL A 114 -0.59 7.58 -3.49
N ILE A 115 -1.29 6.44 -3.50
CA ILE A 115 -2.52 6.25 -4.27
C ILE A 115 -3.56 7.31 -3.88
N LYS A 116 -3.74 7.56 -2.58
CA LYS A 116 -4.67 8.58 -2.09
C LYS A 116 -4.30 9.99 -2.56
N SER A 117 -3.00 10.34 -2.55
CA SER A 117 -2.52 11.65 -3.02
C SER A 117 -2.71 11.85 -4.53
N GLU A 118 -2.69 10.77 -5.31
CA GLU A 118 -2.85 10.81 -6.77
C GLU A 118 -4.28 10.48 -7.22
N ALA A 119 -5.20 10.20 -6.28
CA ALA A 119 -6.54 9.66 -6.57
C ALA A 119 -7.31 10.49 -7.61
N ARG A 120 -7.30 11.83 -7.47
CA ARG A 120 -7.96 12.73 -8.43
C ARG A 120 -7.41 12.55 -9.85
N ARG A 121 -6.08 12.57 -9.99
CA ARG A 121 -5.40 12.43 -11.27
C ARG A 121 -5.61 11.03 -11.85
N LEU A 122 -5.61 9.99 -11.03
CA LEU A 122 -5.90 8.63 -11.46
C LEU A 122 -7.33 8.48 -11.97
N CYS A 123 -8.32 9.08 -11.30
CA CYS A 123 -9.71 9.14 -11.74
C CYS A 123 -9.84 9.85 -13.10
N GLU A 124 -9.18 11.00 -13.27
CA GLU A 124 -9.16 11.74 -14.54
C GLU A 124 -8.51 10.93 -15.67
N GLU A 125 -7.37 10.26 -15.40
CA GLU A 125 -6.67 9.44 -16.39
C GLU A 125 -7.43 8.15 -16.76
N LEU A 126 -8.34 7.67 -15.91
CA LEU A 126 -9.13 6.45 -16.10
C LEU A 126 -10.59 6.71 -16.50
N ASP A 127 -10.99 7.98 -16.64
CA ASP A 127 -12.39 8.40 -16.86
C ASP A 127 -13.36 7.75 -15.85
N ALA A 128 -12.99 7.78 -14.57
CA ALA A 128 -13.72 7.13 -13.49
C ALA A 128 -14.11 8.13 -12.39
N GLU A 129 -15.34 8.03 -11.87
CA GLU A 129 -15.78 8.84 -10.73
C GLU A 129 -14.97 8.51 -9.47
N ARG A 130 -14.69 7.23 -9.25
CA ARG A 130 -13.91 6.71 -8.12
C ARG A 130 -13.24 5.38 -8.49
N ILE A 131 -12.15 5.08 -7.81
CA ILE A 131 -11.44 3.81 -7.92
C ILE A 131 -11.62 3.04 -6.60
N PRO A 132 -12.41 1.96 -6.57
CA PRO A 132 -12.48 1.09 -5.39
C PRO A 132 -11.12 0.47 -5.09
N LEU A 133 -10.63 0.68 -3.86
CA LEU A 133 -9.34 0.18 -3.40
C LEU A 133 -9.53 -0.89 -2.32
N ARG A 134 -9.01 -2.10 -2.57
CA ARG A 134 -8.86 -3.13 -1.55
C ARG A 134 -7.54 -2.91 -0.80
N VAL A 135 -7.60 -2.80 0.53
CA VAL A 135 -6.41 -2.70 1.39
C VAL A 135 -6.23 -4.01 2.14
N CYS A 136 -5.19 -4.77 1.79
CA CYS A 136 -4.77 -5.93 2.58
C CYS A 136 -4.00 -5.53 3.84
N VAL A 137 -4.36 -6.21 4.94
CA VAL A 137 -3.72 -6.12 6.25
C VAL A 137 -3.31 -7.53 6.65
N THR A 138 -2.06 -7.68 7.11
CA THR A 138 -1.56 -8.96 7.61
C THR A 138 -2.25 -9.28 8.94
N GLY A 139 -2.82 -10.49 9.03
CA GLY A 139 -3.51 -10.92 10.24
C GLY A 139 -2.60 -10.96 11.47
N PRO A 140 -3.11 -10.69 12.68
CA PRO A 140 -2.28 -10.62 13.89
C PRO A 140 -1.59 -11.94 14.23
N PHE A 141 -2.21 -13.08 13.92
CA PHE A 141 -1.60 -14.40 14.13
C PHE A 141 -0.39 -14.62 13.22
N GLU A 142 -0.48 -14.22 11.96
CA GLU A 142 0.63 -14.28 11.00
C GLU A 142 1.80 -13.38 11.45
N LEU A 143 1.50 -12.17 11.93
CA LEU A 143 2.51 -11.27 12.48
C LEU A 143 3.18 -11.86 13.73
N TYR A 144 2.42 -12.50 14.61
CA TYR A 144 2.96 -13.17 15.80
C TYR A 144 3.92 -14.30 15.42
N LEU A 145 3.51 -15.18 14.50
CA LEU A 145 4.34 -16.29 14.04
C LEU A 145 5.66 -15.79 13.43
N ALA A 146 5.59 -14.72 12.62
CA ALA A 146 6.77 -14.14 11.98
C ALA A 146 7.74 -13.45 12.94
N MET A 147 7.26 -12.93 14.08
CA MET A 147 8.09 -12.18 15.04
C MET A 147 8.62 -13.04 16.19
N VAL A 148 7.81 -13.99 16.67
CA VAL A 148 8.03 -14.71 17.94
C VAL A 148 7.89 -16.22 17.77
N GLY A 149 6.95 -16.65 16.93
CA GLY A 149 6.49 -18.04 16.86
C GLY A 149 7.42 -19.01 16.11
N THR A 150 8.49 -18.54 15.48
CA THR A 150 9.57 -19.41 15.01
C THR A 150 10.43 -19.80 16.21
N THR A 151 10.02 -20.83 16.94
CA THR A 151 10.93 -21.55 17.85
C THR A 151 12.12 -22.05 17.05
N ALA A 152 13.33 -21.72 17.53
CA ALA A 152 14.61 -22.23 17.04
C ALA A 152 14.69 -23.75 17.10
#